data_AF-A0A442AYH4-F1
#
_entry.id   AF-A0A442AYH4-F1
#
_cell.length_a   1.000
_cell.length_b   1.000
_cell.length_c   1.000
_cell.angle_alpha   90.00
_cell.angle_beta   90.00
_cell.angle_gamma   90.00
#
_symmetry.space_group_name_H-M   'P 1'
#
loop_
_entity.id
_entity.type
_entity.pdbx_description
1 polymer ?
#
loop_
_entity_poly.entity_id
_entity_poly.type
_entity_poly.pdbx_seq_one_letter_code
_entity_poly.pdbx_strand_id
1 'polypeptide(L)'
;MMANYHQQMQAIFAQYAAEVSPDPADLREVGSWAMKQGLWHPRPADIQTRFANEMAEALREEYRTDSAGRRYRANLAVRATKDGRQMSLWGDIDTAPRSHVEKAVGQRRKQIVGDCWQLKMDADHYSDAHPDEERIQLVLDFNDDVEEMMIAAGIDEKKAA
;
A
#
# COMPACT_ATOMS: atom_id res chain seq x y z
N MET A 1 28.92 -6.41 -10.32
CA MET A 1 28.09 -5.31 -9.80
C MET A 1 27.45 -5.82 -8.51
N MET A 2 27.59 -5.14 -7.38
CA MET A 2 26.94 -5.60 -6.13
C MET A 2 25.42 -5.49 -6.30
N ALA A 3 24.68 -6.55 -5.95
CA ALA A 3 23.22 -6.51 -5.88
C ALA A 3 22.79 -5.43 -4.88
N ASN A 4 21.82 -4.59 -5.26
CA ASN A 4 21.21 -3.68 -4.28
C ASN A 4 20.45 -4.51 -3.22
N TYR A 5 20.10 -3.91 -2.10
CA TYR A 5 19.49 -4.67 -0.99
C TYR A 5 18.22 -5.43 -1.41
N HIS A 6 17.38 -4.86 -2.29
CA HIS A 6 16.19 -5.56 -2.77
C HIS A 6 16.55 -6.79 -3.62
N GLN A 7 17.56 -6.68 -4.47
CA GLN A 7 18.07 -7.81 -5.26
C GLN A 7 18.67 -8.91 -4.35
N GLN A 8 19.33 -8.53 -3.26
CA GLN A 8 19.79 -9.49 -2.25
C GLN A 8 18.60 -10.23 -1.60
N MET A 9 17.54 -9.51 -1.21
CA MET A 9 16.34 -10.14 -0.63
C MET A 9 15.63 -11.06 -1.63
N GLN A 10 15.55 -10.67 -2.90
CA GLN A 10 15.01 -11.51 -3.98
C GLN A 10 15.81 -12.79 -4.17
N ALA A 11 17.15 -12.69 -4.14
CA ALA A 11 18.03 -13.86 -4.24
C ALA A 11 17.84 -14.83 -3.06
N ILE A 12 17.65 -14.30 -1.84
CA ILE A 12 17.36 -15.11 -0.65
C ILE A 12 16.05 -15.88 -0.83
N PHE A 13 14.98 -15.21 -1.29
CA PHE A 13 13.70 -15.86 -1.52
C PHE A 13 13.77 -16.93 -2.62
N ALA A 14 14.46 -16.65 -3.72
CA ALA A 14 14.68 -17.63 -4.78
C ALA A 14 15.47 -18.85 -4.29
N GLN A 15 16.48 -18.64 -3.44
CA GLN A 15 17.26 -19.73 -2.85
C GLN A 15 16.41 -20.55 -1.86
N TYR A 16 15.57 -19.91 -1.04
CA TYR A 16 14.60 -20.61 -0.20
C TYR A 16 13.66 -21.49 -1.02
N ALA A 17 13.12 -20.96 -2.13
CA ALA A 17 12.23 -21.70 -3.00
C ALA A 17 12.89 -22.95 -3.61
N ALA A 18 14.19 -22.86 -3.95
CA ALA A 18 14.96 -23.95 -4.51
C ALA A 18 15.39 -25.01 -3.47
N GLU A 19 15.70 -24.59 -2.24
CA GLU A 19 16.28 -25.47 -1.21
C GLU A 19 15.26 -26.00 -0.19
N VAL A 20 14.13 -25.31 0.01
CA VAL A 20 13.15 -25.63 1.07
C VAL A 20 11.81 -26.04 0.48
N SER A 21 11.12 -25.15 -0.24
CA SER A 21 9.87 -25.47 -0.94
C SER A 21 9.54 -24.41 -1.99
N PRO A 22 9.10 -24.80 -3.21
CA PRO A 22 8.61 -23.85 -4.22
C PRO A 22 7.19 -23.33 -3.92
N ASP A 23 6.50 -23.87 -2.91
CA ASP A 23 5.17 -23.44 -2.51
C ASP A 23 5.18 -22.02 -1.88
N PRO A 24 4.04 -21.32 -1.83
CA PRO A 24 3.93 -20.05 -1.12
C PRO A 24 4.44 -20.14 0.33
N ALA A 25 5.33 -19.21 0.70
CA ALA A 25 6.05 -19.26 1.97
C ALA A 25 5.73 -18.06 2.89
N ASP A 26 5.68 -18.31 4.20
CA ASP A 26 5.65 -17.24 5.21
C ASP A 26 7.05 -16.59 5.31
N LEU A 27 7.11 -15.26 5.13
CA LEU A 27 8.40 -14.54 5.10
C LEU A 27 9.15 -14.56 6.45
N ARG A 28 8.51 -14.88 7.57
CA ARG A 28 9.18 -15.08 8.87
C ARG A 28 9.92 -16.41 8.89
N GLU A 29 9.37 -17.44 8.24
CA GLU A 29 10.04 -18.73 8.06
C GLU A 29 11.24 -18.58 7.13
N VAL A 30 11.05 -17.91 5.98
CA VAL A 30 12.14 -17.57 5.05
C VAL A 30 13.23 -16.77 5.77
N GLY A 31 12.86 -15.76 6.56
CA GLY A 31 13.80 -14.96 7.34
C GLY A 31 14.55 -15.78 8.38
N SER A 32 13.84 -16.66 9.11
CA SER A 32 14.44 -17.55 10.10
C SER A 32 15.44 -18.53 9.46
N TRP A 33 15.09 -19.08 8.30
CA TRP A 33 15.99 -19.90 7.50
C TRP A 33 17.22 -19.10 7.02
N ALA A 34 17.01 -17.92 6.44
CA ALA A 34 18.09 -17.09 5.91
C ALA A 34 19.09 -16.66 6.99
N MET A 35 18.62 -16.37 8.21
CA MET A 35 19.48 -16.09 9.36
C MET A 35 20.29 -17.32 9.78
N LYS A 36 19.68 -18.51 9.82
CA LYS A 36 20.39 -19.77 10.13
C LYS A 36 21.46 -20.10 9.08
N GLN A 37 21.20 -19.78 7.81
CA GLN A 37 22.17 -19.94 6.71
C GLN A 37 23.21 -18.81 6.63
N GLY A 38 23.11 -17.77 7.47
CA GLY A 38 24.01 -16.60 7.42
C GLY A 38 23.84 -15.72 6.18
N LEU A 39 22.75 -15.86 5.42
CA LEU A 39 22.47 -15.10 4.19
C LEU A 39 21.96 -13.68 4.48
N TRP A 40 21.36 -13.48 5.66
CA TRP A 40 20.82 -12.20 6.10
C TRP A 40 21.19 -11.87 7.53
N HIS A 41 21.46 -10.60 7.79
CA HIS A 41 21.74 -10.06 9.11
C HIS A 41 21.01 -8.74 9.32
N PRO A 42 20.52 -8.45 10.53
CA PRO A 42 19.88 -7.19 10.84
C PRO A 42 20.87 -6.03 10.70
N ARG A 43 20.42 -4.95 10.06
CA ARG A 43 21.17 -3.69 9.95
C ARG A 43 20.84 -2.78 11.14
N PRO A 44 21.73 -1.85 11.52
CA PRO A 44 21.43 -0.84 12.51
C PRO A 44 20.14 -0.08 12.18
N ALA A 45 19.27 0.09 13.17
CA ALA A 45 18.00 0.78 13.00
C ALA A 45 18.22 2.29 12.93
N ASP A 46 17.67 2.94 11.91
CA ASP A 46 17.52 4.39 11.87
C ASP A 46 16.31 4.79 12.73
N ILE A 47 16.61 5.25 13.96
CA ILE A 47 15.61 5.61 14.97
C ILE A 47 14.70 6.75 14.48
N GLN A 48 15.23 7.72 13.72
CA GLN A 48 14.43 8.83 13.21
C GLN A 48 13.44 8.35 12.14
N THR A 49 13.90 7.50 11.22
CA THR A 49 13.03 6.88 10.22
C THR A 49 11.97 6.00 10.89
N ARG A 50 12.34 5.24 11.92
CA ARG A 50 11.39 4.44 12.69
C ARG A 50 10.32 5.30 13.35
N PHE A 51 10.70 6.35 14.08
CA PHE A 51 9.76 7.29 14.69
C PHE A 51 8.83 7.93 13.67
N ALA A 52 9.35 8.36 12.53
CA ALA A 52 8.56 8.96 11.47
C ALA A 52 7.51 7.98 10.90
N ASN A 53 7.86 6.69 10.79
CA ASN A 53 6.94 5.65 10.35
C ASN A 53 5.85 5.38 11.39
N GLU A 54 6.20 5.22 12.67
CA GLU A 54 5.25 5.02 13.76
C GLU A 54 4.28 6.21 13.89
N MET A 55 4.77 7.44 13.79
CA MET A 55 3.92 8.64 13.77
C MET A 55 3.02 8.67 12.53
N ALA A 56 3.56 8.33 11.36
CA ALA A 56 2.79 8.27 10.12
C ALA A 56 1.69 7.19 10.17
N GLU A 57 1.89 6.08 10.89
CA GLU A 57 0.86 5.08 11.14
C GLU A 57 -0.25 5.66 12.04
N ALA A 58 0.11 6.24 13.18
CA ALA A 58 -0.85 6.86 14.10
C ALA A 58 -1.71 7.94 13.40
N LEU A 59 -1.11 8.80 12.57
CA LEU A 59 -1.84 9.84 11.83
C LEU A 59 -2.79 9.27 10.76
N ARG A 60 -2.51 8.09 10.19
CA ARG A 60 -3.43 7.42 9.23
C ARG A 60 -4.64 6.80 9.92
N GLU A 61 -4.47 6.41 11.18
CA GLU A 61 -5.50 5.77 11.99
C GLU A 61 -6.42 6.76 12.69
N GLU A 62 -6.08 8.05 12.70
CA GLU A 62 -6.97 9.09 13.19
C GLU A 62 -8.11 9.36 12.18
N TYR A 63 -9.33 9.04 12.60
CA TYR A 63 -10.55 9.35 11.87
C TYR A 63 -11.46 10.27 12.68
N ARG A 64 -12.19 11.13 11.97
CA ARG A 64 -13.29 11.92 12.53
C ARG A 64 -14.56 11.61 11.74
N THR A 65 -15.70 11.94 12.33
CA THR A 65 -17.01 11.80 11.69
C THR A 65 -17.64 13.18 11.61
N ASP A 66 -18.09 13.59 10.43
CA ASP A 66 -18.80 14.86 10.27
C ASP A 66 -20.31 14.74 10.54
N SER A 67 -21.01 15.87 10.45
CA SER A 67 -22.46 15.94 10.65
C SER A 67 -23.28 15.15 9.63
N ALA A 68 -22.70 14.80 8.48
CA ALA A 68 -23.33 13.95 7.47
C ALA A 68 -23.06 12.45 7.72
N GLY A 69 -22.37 12.11 8.82
CA GLY A 69 -22.03 10.72 9.17
C GLY A 69 -20.81 10.18 8.40
N ARG A 70 -20.11 11.01 7.62
CA ARG A 70 -18.94 10.55 6.86
C ARG A 70 -17.77 10.37 7.81
N ARG A 71 -17.25 9.15 7.89
CA ARG A 71 -16.00 8.85 8.60
C ARG A 71 -14.81 9.12 7.69
N TYR A 72 -14.05 10.18 7.95
CA TYR A 72 -12.93 10.62 7.12
C TYR A 72 -11.62 10.61 7.91
N ARG A 73 -10.48 10.54 7.20
CA ARG A 73 -9.15 10.63 7.83
C ARG A 73 -8.89 12.05 8.27
N ALA A 74 -8.53 12.23 9.54
CA ALA A 74 -8.18 13.53 10.08
C ALA A 74 -6.92 14.11 9.41
N ASN A 75 -5.95 13.26 9.07
CA ASN A 75 -4.68 13.70 8.49
C ASN A 75 -4.45 13.15 7.07
N LEU A 76 -3.96 14.01 6.20
CA LEU A 76 -3.63 13.69 4.81
C LEU A 76 -2.13 13.88 4.54
N ALA A 77 -1.52 12.84 3.98
CA ALA A 77 -0.13 12.85 3.56
C ALA A 77 0.02 13.27 2.09
N VAL A 78 1.04 14.10 1.83
CA VAL A 78 1.49 14.49 0.50
C VAL A 78 2.96 14.13 0.34
N ARG A 79 3.28 13.32 -0.66
CA ARG A 79 4.67 13.12 -1.09
C ARG A 79 5.13 14.37 -1.84
N ALA A 80 6.23 14.95 -1.39
CA ALA A 80 6.88 16.09 -2.02
C ALA A 80 8.38 15.82 -2.17
N THR A 81 8.97 16.37 -3.22
CA THR A 81 10.43 16.44 -3.34
C THR A 81 10.83 17.88 -3.08
N LYS A 82 11.70 18.11 -2.12
CA LYS A 82 12.28 19.41 -1.81
C LYS A 82 13.79 19.23 -1.69
N ASP A 83 14.55 20.06 -2.39
CA ASP A 83 16.02 20.01 -2.39
C ASP A 83 16.60 18.62 -2.72
N GLY A 84 15.97 17.93 -3.69
CA GLY A 84 16.36 16.56 -4.09
C GLY A 84 15.97 15.46 -3.11
N ARG A 85 15.39 15.79 -1.95
CA ARG A 85 14.92 14.82 -0.95
C ARG A 85 13.42 14.60 -1.04
N GLN A 86 13.01 13.35 -1.14
CA GLN A 86 11.60 12.96 -0.99
C GLN A 86 11.20 13.00 0.49
N MET A 87 10.02 13.56 0.76
CA MET A 87 9.44 13.65 2.10
C MET A 87 7.92 13.49 2.04
N SER A 88 7.35 13.05 3.16
CA SER A 88 5.90 13.01 3.37
C SER A 88 5.50 14.17 4.27
N LEU A 89 4.76 15.12 3.72
CA LEU A 89 4.19 16.24 4.46
C LEU A 89 2.79 15.86 4.93
N TRP A 90 2.51 16.05 6.22
CA TRP A 90 1.22 15.75 6.83
C TRP A 90 0.47 17.05 7.13
N GLY A 91 -0.84 17.03 6.92
CA GLY A 91 -1.71 18.14 7.26
C GLY A 91 -3.08 17.62 7.69
N ASP A 92 -3.65 18.26 8.69
CA ASP A 92 -5.02 18.02 9.14
C ASP A 92 -6.01 18.51 8.07
N ILE A 93 -6.95 17.67 7.66
CA ILE A 93 -7.88 17.93 6.55
C ILE A 93 -8.77 19.17 6.78
N ASP A 94 -9.06 19.51 8.03
CA ASP A 94 -9.96 20.60 8.39
C ASP A 94 -9.26 21.96 8.41
N THR A 95 -7.93 21.98 8.53
CA THR A 95 -7.14 23.22 8.67
C THR A 95 -6.06 23.40 7.60
N ALA A 96 -5.69 22.34 6.87
CA ALA A 96 -4.70 22.42 5.83
C ALA A 96 -5.16 23.28 4.64
N PRO A 97 -4.23 23.92 3.90
CA PRO A 97 -4.57 24.62 2.68
C PRO A 97 -5.24 23.69 1.66
N ARG A 98 -6.24 24.20 0.93
CA ARG A 98 -6.93 23.45 -0.13
C ARG A 98 -5.97 22.76 -1.11
N SER A 99 -4.87 23.42 -1.47
CA SER A 99 -3.86 22.86 -2.38
C SER A 99 -3.15 21.62 -1.82
N HIS A 100 -3.02 21.50 -0.50
CA HIS A 100 -2.50 20.29 0.16
C HIS A 100 -3.50 19.14 0.04
N VAL A 101 -4.77 19.41 0.34
CA VAL A 101 -5.87 18.44 0.27
C VAL A 101 -6.06 17.94 -1.16
N GLU A 102 -6.13 18.83 -2.14
CA GLU A 102 -6.25 18.48 -3.57
C GLU A 102 -5.08 17.61 -4.04
N LYS A 103 -3.85 17.94 -3.63
CA LYS A 103 -2.67 17.15 -3.96
C LYS A 103 -2.69 15.78 -3.29
N ALA A 104 -3.11 15.69 -2.03
CA ALA A 104 -3.24 14.42 -1.31
C ALA A 104 -4.26 13.50 -1.98
N VAL A 105 -5.45 14.01 -2.30
CA VAL A 105 -6.50 13.27 -3.03
C VAL A 105 -6.00 12.82 -4.40
N GLY A 106 -5.36 13.72 -5.16
CA GLY A 106 -4.80 13.40 -6.47
C GLY A 106 -3.71 12.32 -6.42
N GLN A 107 -2.84 12.35 -5.42
CA GLN A 107 -1.81 11.32 -5.22
C GLN A 107 -2.42 9.96 -4.87
N ARG A 108 -3.41 9.93 -3.97
CA ARG A 108 -4.13 8.69 -3.62
C ARG A 108 -4.88 8.12 -4.82
N ARG A 109 -5.51 8.96 -5.64
CA ARG A 109 -6.15 8.51 -6.88
C ARG A 109 -5.13 7.87 -7.84
N LYS A 110 -3.96 8.48 -8.00
CA LYS A 110 -2.88 7.90 -8.83
C LYS A 110 -2.38 6.57 -8.26
N GLN A 111 -2.29 6.44 -6.94
CA GLN A 111 -1.94 5.19 -6.29
C GLN A 111 -2.98 4.10 -6.60
N ILE A 112 -4.27 4.39 -6.45
CA ILE A 112 -5.36 3.45 -6.80
C ILE A 112 -5.22 2.98 -8.25
N VAL A 113 -4.99 3.90 -9.19
CA VAL A 113 -4.78 3.54 -10.60
C VAL A 113 -3.57 2.63 -10.80
N GLY A 114 -2.46 2.90 -10.09
CA GLY A 114 -1.26 2.06 -10.14
C GLY A 114 -1.53 0.64 -9.60
N ASP A 115 -2.24 0.55 -8.48
CA ASP A 115 -2.61 -0.73 -7.87
C ASP A 115 -3.55 -1.53 -8.81
N CYS A 116 -4.54 -0.87 -9.42
CA CYS A 116 -5.44 -1.49 -10.41
C CYS A 116 -4.69 -1.97 -11.64
N TRP A 117 -3.73 -1.19 -12.13
CA TRP A 117 -2.90 -1.56 -13.27
C TRP A 117 -2.07 -2.81 -12.96
N GLN A 118 -1.39 -2.84 -11.80
CA GLN A 118 -0.59 -4.00 -11.41
C GLN A 118 -1.46 -5.25 -11.23
N LEU A 119 -2.60 -5.12 -10.56
CA LEU A 119 -3.54 -6.22 -10.35
C LEU A 119 -4.02 -6.82 -11.68
N LYS A 120 -4.26 -5.98 -12.69
CA LYS A 120 -4.58 -6.44 -14.04
C LYS A 120 -3.42 -7.19 -14.70
N MET A 121 -2.20 -6.66 -14.63
CA MET A 121 -1.02 -7.31 -15.20
C MET A 121 -0.78 -8.68 -14.56
N ASP A 122 -0.95 -8.78 -13.24
CA ASP A 122 -0.77 -10.03 -12.50
C ASP A 122 -1.84 -11.07 -12.89
N ALA A 123 -3.12 -10.67 -12.91
CA ALA A 123 -4.23 -11.55 -13.28
C ALA A 123 -4.15 -12.01 -14.74
N ASP A 124 -3.81 -11.10 -15.66
CA ASP A 124 -3.64 -11.43 -17.07
C ASP A 124 -2.45 -12.38 -17.27
N HIS A 125 -1.30 -12.08 -16.67
CA HIS A 125 -0.11 -12.92 -16.78
C HIS A 125 -0.35 -14.34 -16.24
N TYR A 126 -0.94 -14.46 -15.05
CA TYR A 126 -1.25 -15.77 -14.47
C TYR A 126 -2.20 -16.56 -15.38
N SER A 127 -3.27 -15.92 -15.85
CA SER A 127 -4.27 -16.57 -16.70
C SER A 127 -3.70 -17.00 -18.06
N ASP A 128 -2.81 -16.19 -18.63
CA ASP A 128 -2.14 -16.53 -19.90
C ASP A 128 -1.10 -17.65 -19.73
N ALA A 129 -0.48 -17.76 -18.55
CA ALA A 129 0.43 -18.84 -18.19
C ALA A 129 -0.27 -20.16 -17.85
N HIS A 130 -1.56 -20.12 -17.48
CA HIS A 130 -2.38 -21.28 -17.11
C HIS A 130 -3.67 -21.33 -17.97
N PRO A 131 -3.54 -21.54 -19.30
CA PRO A 131 -4.65 -21.43 -20.24
C PRO A 131 -5.71 -22.55 -20.11
N ASP A 132 -5.42 -23.61 -19.35
CA ASP A 132 -6.32 -24.71 -19.02
C ASP A 132 -7.16 -24.44 -17.75
N GLU A 133 -6.84 -23.40 -16.99
CA GLU A 133 -7.62 -22.94 -15.83
C GLU A 133 -8.67 -21.88 -16.23
N GLU A 134 -9.68 -21.69 -15.39
CA GLU A 134 -10.62 -20.59 -15.58
C GLU A 134 -9.90 -19.24 -15.39
N ARG A 135 -9.99 -18.37 -16.40
CA ARG A 135 -9.37 -17.04 -16.34
C ARG A 135 -9.91 -16.24 -15.16
N ILE A 136 -8.99 -15.66 -14.40
CA ILE A 136 -9.31 -14.77 -13.27
C ILE A 136 -10.11 -13.56 -13.81
N GLN A 137 -11.37 -13.45 -13.38
CA GLN A 137 -12.23 -12.31 -13.71
C GLN A 137 -11.93 -11.15 -12.76
N LEU A 138 -11.50 -10.02 -13.31
CA LEU A 138 -11.16 -8.82 -12.56
C LEU A 138 -12.01 -7.63 -13.03
N VAL A 139 -12.83 -7.09 -12.14
CA VAL A 139 -13.59 -5.86 -12.35
C VAL A 139 -12.84 -4.71 -11.66
N LEU A 140 -12.60 -3.63 -12.40
CA LEU A 140 -11.89 -2.43 -11.91
C LEU A 140 -12.80 -1.19 -11.87
N ASP A 141 -14.09 -1.37 -12.18
CA ASP A 141 -15.11 -0.37 -11.91
C ASP A 141 -15.63 -0.60 -10.50
N PHE A 142 -15.33 0.33 -9.59
CA PHE A 142 -15.68 0.24 -8.17
C PHE A 142 -16.89 1.12 -7.82
N ASN A 143 -17.67 1.60 -8.79
CA ASN A 143 -18.81 2.46 -8.50
C ASN A 143 -19.82 1.77 -7.57
N ASP A 144 -20.20 0.54 -7.91
CA ASP A 144 -21.15 -0.25 -7.11
C ASP A 144 -20.54 -0.60 -5.75
N ASP A 145 -19.27 -1.00 -5.68
CA ASP A 145 -18.58 -1.28 -4.40
C ASP A 145 -18.59 -0.07 -3.45
N VAL A 146 -18.36 1.14 -3.99
CA VAL A 146 -18.40 2.39 -3.21
C VAL A 146 -19.82 2.71 -2.77
N GLU A 147 -20.82 2.56 -3.64
CA GLU A 147 -22.22 2.78 -3.29
C GLU A 147 -22.69 1.81 -2.19
N GLU A 148 -22.35 0.53 -2.30
CA GLU A 148 -22.65 -0.48 -1.29
C GLU A 148 -22.02 -0.13 0.07
N MET A 149 -20.76 0.31 0.08
CA MET A 149 -20.09 0.76 1.31
C MET A 149 -20.75 2.00 1.93
N MET A 150 -21.21 2.94 1.10
CA MET A 150 -21.93 4.14 1.56
C MET A 150 -23.29 3.78 2.18
N ILE A 151 -24.04 2.88 1.52
CA ILE A 151 -25.31 2.35 2.03
C ILE A 151 -25.10 1.62 3.36
N ALA A 152 -24.08 0.74 3.44
CA ALA A 152 -23.74 0.02 4.66
C ALA A 152 -23.34 0.96 5.82
N ALA A 153 -22.73 2.11 5.49
CA ALA A 153 -22.42 3.16 6.45
C ALA A 153 -23.62 4.06 6.82
N GLY A 154 -24.78 3.86 6.18
CA GLY A 154 -25.98 4.69 6.40
C GLY A 154 -25.87 6.10 5.81
N ILE A 155 -24.99 6.30 4.83
CA ILE A 155 -24.76 7.59 4.17
C ILE A 155 -25.64 7.64 2.92
N ASP A 156 -26.71 8.43 2.96
CA ASP A 156 -27.63 8.64 1.83
C ASP A 156 -27.29 9.95 1.10
N GLU A 157 -26.64 9.85 -0.06
CA GLU A 157 -26.29 11.02 -0.88
C GLU A 157 -27.52 11.80 -1.36
N LYS A 158 -28.72 11.20 -1.40
CA LYS A 158 -29.95 11.87 -1.84
C LYS A 158 -30.55 12.85 -0.82
N LYS A 159 -30.04 12.89 0.41
CA LYS A 159 -30.45 13.87 1.44
C LYS A 159 -29.57 15.11 1.52
N ALA A 160 -28.49 15.16 0.74
CA ALA A 160 -27.50 16.24 0.79
C ALA A 160 -27.60 17.25 -0.38
N ALA A 161 -28.63 17.14 -1.24
CA ALA A 161 -28.90 18.03 -2.36
C ALA A 161 -30.19 18.84 -2.17
#